data_AF-A0A7S2M2A7-F1
#
_entry.id   AF-A0A7S2M2A7-F1
#
_cell.length_a   1.000
_cell.length_b   1.000
_cell.length_c   1.000
_cell.angle_alpha   90.00
_cell.angle_beta   90.00
_cell.angle_gamma   90.00
#
_symmetry.space_group_name_H-M   'P 1'
#
loop_
_entity.id
_entity.type
_entity.pdbx_description
1 polymer ?
#
loop_
_entity_poly.entity_id
_entity_poly.type
_entity_poly.pdbx_seq_one_letter_code
_entity_poly.pdbx_strand_id
1 'polypeptide(L)'
;ANGSIPEDVFHAEVQPFFPMCALPDAKLCGNMVFRGSLHVSQFLEPLERLGFHAAPIAFLATDSAESQGQMADMVHVCEAAIQNVCPAFLTFRYRRVQEMTAGVCGKMEPDSMQTVTNPLGGFEERVIIVTSTAWQKLRDIILTPIYISFLTLILILWHVAMLDEVHTTLIWWNFLIDNWFAKAEDPEQPVLTSTDDSIEVGILPRRYICIVALTNLFPRTVICGVTTFFGSLFLCQAQSYSELVMNSLAMTFLVTIDDMMFAAFVPSVRRAWIERCAPLSIPMLQIGHVCGNELVALVAVMVASGATMWISYNHPYYGHRENARYIRCLCQVEGVDCWAAWRLGGYSAVEANPRFA
;
A
#
# COMPACT_ATOMS: atom_id res chain seq x y z
N ALA A 1 42.24 9.52 -26.82
CA ALA A 1 42.59 8.72 -25.65
C ALA A 1 41.28 8.37 -24.95
N ASN A 2 40.88 7.10 -24.96
CA ASN A 2 39.73 6.67 -24.15
C ASN A 2 40.14 6.90 -22.69
N GLY A 3 39.52 7.87 -22.02
CA GLY A 3 39.85 8.31 -20.66
C GLY A 3 39.47 7.29 -19.58
N SER A 4 39.85 6.03 -19.76
CA SER A 4 39.69 4.99 -18.75
C SER A 4 40.71 5.18 -17.63
N ILE A 5 40.21 5.13 -16.39
CA ILE A 5 41.05 5.08 -15.19
C ILE A 5 41.88 3.78 -15.25
N PRO A 6 43.20 3.82 -14.98
CA PRO A 6 44.00 2.60 -14.84
C PRO A 6 43.36 1.62 -13.85
N GLU A 7 43.39 0.33 -14.16
CA GLU A 7 42.68 -0.71 -13.40
C GLU A 7 43.16 -0.79 -11.94
N ASP A 8 44.46 -0.65 -11.72
CA ASP A 8 45.10 -0.56 -10.39
C ASP A 8 44.60 0.65 -9.58
N VAL A 9 44.52 1.82 -10.21
CA VAL A 9 43.99 3.04 -9.59
C VAL A 9 42.50 2.87 -9.27
N PHE A 10 41.73 2.25 -10.15
CA PHE A 10 40.32 2.00 -9.90
C PHE A 10 40.10 1.06 -8.71
N HIS A 11 40.85 -0.04 -8.63
CA HIS A 11 40.76 -1.01 -7.55
C HIS A 11 41.23 -0.44 -6.20
N ALA A 12 42.27 0.40 -6.20
CA ALA A 12 42.77 1.04 -4.98
C ALA A 12 41.90 2.22 -4.52
N GLU A 13 41.58 3.15 -5.43
CA GLU A 13 41.06 4.47 -5.06
C GLU A 13 39.54 4.58 -5.19
N VAL A 14 38.90 3.75 -6.02
CA VAL A 14 37.47 3.92 -6.36
C VAL A 14 36.62 2.79 -5.80
N GLN A 15 37.02 1.53 -6.04
CA GLN A 15 36.26 0.35 -5.66
C GLN A 15 35.91 0.26 -4.15
N PRO A 16 36.80 0.65 -3.21
CA PRO A 16 36.49 0.55 -1.77
C PRO A 16 35.29 1.40 -1.32
N PHE A 17 34.94 2.45 -2.08
CA PHE A 17 33.80 3.33 -1.78
C PHE A 17 32.47 2.83 -2.36
N PHE A 18 32.48 1.92 -3.34
CA PHE A 18 31.25 1.45 -3.97
C PHE A 18 30.22 0.81 -3.04
N PRO A 19 30.59 0.06 -1.99
CA PRO A 19 29.65 -0.37 -0.97
C PRO A 19 28.91 0.83 -0.36
N MET A 20 29.63 1.88 0.07
CA MET A 20 29.04 3.09 0.65
C MET A 20 28.17 3.84 -0.35
N CYS A 21 28.54 3.87 -1.63
CA CYS A 21 27.73 4.47 -2.68
C CYS A 21 26.40 3.73 -2.95
N ALA A 22 26.18 2.53 -2.40
CA ALA A 22 24.87 1.88 -2.46
C ALA A 22 23.88 2.46 -1.44
N LEU A 23 24.35 3.27 -0.48
CA LEU A 23 23.49 3.89 0.52
C LEU A 23 22.77 5.11 -0.08
N PRO A 24 21.45 5.22 0.16
CA PRO A 24 20.67 6.33 -0.37
C PRO A 24 20.87 7.64 0.40
N ASP A 25 21.32 7.58 1.65
CA ASP A 25 21.52 8.74 2.52
C ASP A 25 22.73 8.50 3.44
N ALA A 26 23.56 9.53 3.64
CA ALA A 26 24.73 9.51 4.50
C ALA A 26 24.39 9.20 5.97
N LYS A 27 23.20 9.61 6.42
CA LYS A 27 22.74 9.36 7.80
C LYS A 27 22.63 7.86 8.14
N LEU A 28 22.52 6.98 7.14
CA LEU A 28 22.47 5.53 7.33
C LEU A 28 23.84 4.91 7.66
N CYS A 29 24.94 5.68 7.59
CA CYS A 29 26.28 5.17 7.90
C CYS A 29 26.35 4.59 9.32
N GLY A 30 25.73 5.25 10.30
CA GLY A 30 25.61 4.73 11.67
C GLY A 30 24.91 3.37 11.75
N ASN A 31 23.83 3.17 10.96
CA ASN A 31 23.13 1.89 10.88
C ASN A 31 24.01 0.79 10.30
N MET A 32 24.85 1.11 9.31
CA MET A 32 25.75 0.14 8.68
C MET A 32 26.91 -0.25 9.60
N VAL A 33 27.50 0.70 10.31
CA VAL A 33 28.53 0.41 11.32
C VAL A 33 27.93 -0.41 12.47
N PHE A 34 26.74 -0.05 12.95
CA PHE A 34 26.00 -0.81 13.97
C PHE A 34 25.78 -2.27 13.57
N ARG A 35 25.48 -2.54 12.30
CA ARG A 35 25.28 -3.89 11.76
C ARG A 35 26.59 -4.60 11.40
N GLY A 36 27.76 -4.02 11.63
CA GLY A 36 29.03 -4.58 11.16
C GLY A 36 29.10 -4.75 9.63
N SER A 37 28.31 -3.98 8.89
CA SER A 37 28.34 -3.98 7.42
C SER A 37 29.51 -3.14 6.90
N LEU A 38 30.02 -2.22 7.71
CA LEU A 38 31.19 -1.41 7.42
C LEU A 38 32.22 -1.65 8.52
N HIS A 39 33.30 -2.34 8.15
CA HIS A 39 34.46 -2.55 9.02
C HIS A 39 35.69 -1.87 8.43
N VAL A 40 36.51 -1.29 9.30
CA VAL A 40 37.80 -0.68 8.92
C VAL A 40 38.67 -1.66 8.14
N SER A 41 38.71 -2.94 8.54
CA SER A 41 39.50 -3.97 7.84
C SER A 41 39.06 -4.20 6.40
N GLN A 42 37.75 -4.19 6.11
CA GLN A 42 37.25 -4.36 4.75
C GLN A 42 37.68 -3.23 3.82
N PHE A 43 37.90 -2.04 4.39
CA PHE A 43 38.35 -0.86 3.65
C PHE A 43 39.88 -0.80 3.53
N LEU A 44 40.62 -1.09 4.60
CA LEU A 44 42.08 -1.00 4.64
C LEU A 44 42.80 -2.19 3.99
N GLU A 45 42.30 -3.42 4.14
CA GLU A 45 42.99 -4.62 3.67
C GLU A 45 43.28 -4.61 2.14
N PRO A 46 42.36 -4.16 1.26
CA PRO A 46 42.66 -4.00 -0.16
C PRO A 46 43.77 -2.98 -0.44
N LEU A 47 43.81 -1.88 0.33
CA LEU A 47 44.82 -0.82 0.19
C LEU A 47 46.20 -1.31 0.63
N GLU A 48 46.27 -1.98 1.78
CA GLU A 48 47.51 -2.54 2.31
C GLU A 48 48.12 -3.59 1.36
N ARG A 49 47.28 -4.43 0.74
CA ARG A 49 47.72 -5.42 -0.26
C ARG A 49 48.36 -4.79 -1.50
N LEU A 50 47.96 -3.56 -1.84
CA LEU A 50 48.49 -2.79 -2.95
C LEU A 50 49.68 -1.91 -2.52
N GLY A 51 50.11 -1.99 -1.27
CA GLY A 51 51.24 -1.22 -0.72
C GLY A 51 50.87 0.20 -0.31
N PHE A 52 49.59 0.54 -0.23
CA PHE A 52 49.12 1.83 0.28
C PHE A 52 48.96 1.75 1.80
N HIS A 53 49.72 2.57 2.51
CA HIS A 53 49.65 2.72 3.98
C HIS A 53 48.89 3.98 4.42
N ALA A 54 48.35 4.74 3.45
CA ALA A 54 47.66 5.99 3.66
C ALA A 54 46.24 5.92 3.11
N ALA A 55 45.43 6.91 3.46
CA ALA A 55 44.07 7.01 2.94
C ALA A 55 44.00 7.23 1.43
N PRO A 56 42.95 6.71 0.76
CA PRO A 56 42.73 7.00 -0.65
C PRO A 56 42.77 8.50 -0.90
N ILE A 57 43.43 8.91 -1.98
CA ILE A 57 43.59 10.31 -2.36
C ILE A 57 42.22 10.96 -2.54
N ALA A 58 41.24 10.21 -3.07
CA ALA A 58 39.87 10.69 -3.22
C ALA A 58 39.25 11.09 -1.88
N PHE A 59 39.51 10.32 -0.82
CA PHE A 59 39.05 10.67 0.53
C PHE A 59 39.81 11.88 1.07
N LEU A 60 41.15 11.86 1.03
CA LEU A 60 42.00 12.96 1.50
C LEU A 60 41.72 14.30 0.81
N ALA A 61 41.31 14.28 -0.46
CA ALA A 61 40.99 15.48 -1.22
C ALA A 61 39.63 16.08 -0.84
N THR A 62 38.72 15.26 -0.29
CA THR A 62 37.35 15.67 0.05
C THR A 62 37.14 15.86 1.54
N ASP A 63 37.94 15.21 2.37
CA ASP A 63 37.84 15.30 3.80
C ASP A 63 38.42 16.63 4.29
N SER A 64 37.74 17.26 5.24
CA SER A 64 38.20 18.53 5.79
C SER A 64 39.48 18.30 6.60
N ALA A 65 40.34 19.31 6.70
CA ALA A 65 41.58 19.22 7.48
C ALA A 65 41.36 18.87 8.97
N GLU A 66 40.10 18.90 9.46
CA GLU A 66 39.74 18.65 10.86
C GLU A 66 39.84 17.17 11.25
N SER A 67 39.59 16.22 10.34
CA SER A 67 39.65 14.78 10.66
C SER A 67 41.08 14.25 10.78
N GLN A 68 42.08 15.03 10.35
CA GLN A 68 43.47 14.60 10.17
C GLN A 68 43.63 13.32 9.34
N GLY A 69 42.64 12.96 8.51
CA GLY A 69 42.63 11.71 7.75
C GLY A 69 42.49 10.45 8.62
N GLN A 70 41.96 10.57 9.83
CA GLN A 70 41.71 9.42 10.70
C GLN A 70 40.57 8.57 10.14
N MET A 71 40.91 7.35 9.71
CA MET A 71 39.92 6.33 9.28
C MET A 71 39.35 5.49 10.42
N ALA A 72 39.66 5.83 11.67
CA ALA A 72 39.17 5.07 12.81
C ALA A 72 37.64 5.15 12.96
N ASP A 73 37.06 6.28 12.54
CA ASP A 73 35.61 6.52 12.53
C ASP A 73 35.02 6.16 11.16
N MET A 74 34.44 4.96 11.08
CA MET A 74 33.83 4.48 9.83
C MET A 74 32.53 5.21 9.48
N VAL A 75 31.88 5.86 10.45
CA VAL A 75 30.69 6.68 10.18
C VAL A 75 31.13 7.88 9.36
N HIS A 76 32.15 8.61 9.81
CA HIS A 76 32.71 9.75 9.09
C HIS A 76 33.20 9.39 7.68
N VAL A 77 33.95 8.28 7.56
CA VAL A 77 34.43 7.81 6.26
C VAL A 77 33.28 7.54 5.29
N CYS A 78 32.22 6.90 5.78
CA CYS A 78 31.03 6.60 4.98
C CYS A 78 30.24 7.87 4.60
N GLU A 79 30.10 8.83 5.52
CA GLU A 79 29.41 10.10 5.25
C GLU A 79 30.14 10.91 4.17
N ALA A 80 31.46 11.06 4.30
CA ALA A 80 32.30 11.75 3.32
C ALA A 80 32.26 11.04 1.96
N ALA A 81 32.25 9.70 1.95
CA ALA A 81 32.12 8.92 0.72
C ALA A 81 30.82 9.25 -0.02
N ILE A 82 29.67 9.19 0.68
CA ILE A 82 28.36 9.42 0.08
C ILE A 82 28.17 10.87 -0.37
N GLN A 83 28.67 11.84 0.41
CA GLN A 83 28.47 13.26 0.14
C GLN A 83 29.40 13.78 -0.95
N ASN A 84 30.65 13.33 -0.98
CA ASN A 84 31.70 13.94 -1.81
C ASN A 84 32.21 12.99 -2.90
N VAL A 85 32.50 11.74 -2.54
CA VAL A 85 33.19 10.79 -3.42
C VAL A 85 32.22 10.17 -4.44
N CYS A 86 31.10 9.62 -3.99
CA CYS A 86 30.11 8.95 -4.83
C CYS A 86 29.51 9.86 -5.92
N PRO A 87 29.13 11.12 -5.64
CA PRO A 87 28.63 12.03 -6.68
C PRO A 87 29.67 12.39 -7.74
N ALA A 88 30.97 12.42 -7.37
CA ALA A 88 32.06 12.69 -8.30
C ALA A 88 32.23 11.53 -9.30
N PHE A 89 32.07 10.28 -8.86
CA PHE A 89 32.23 9.10 -9.72
C PHE A 89 30.97 8.67 -10.47
N LEU A 90 29.80 8.65 -9.80
CA LEU A 90 28.56 8.08 -10.35
C LEU A 90 27.70 9.10 -11.12
N THR A 91 28.17 10.35 -11.23
CA THR A 91 27.56 11.42 -12.03
C THR A 91 26.11 11.74 -11.63
N PHE A 92 25.37 12.43 -12.51
CA PHE A 92 23.99 12.87 -12.31
C PHE A 92 22.99 11.74 -11.96
N ARG A 93 23.24 10.50 -12.42
CA ARG A 93 22.34 9.37 -12.14
C ARG A 93 22.24 9.05 -10.65
N TYR A 94 23.36 9.15 -9.92
CA TYR A 94 23.38 8.89 -8.49
C TYR A 94 22.57 9.92 -7.71
N ARG A 95 22.77 11.21 -7.99
CA ARG A 95 21.99 12.29 -7.36
C ARG A 95 20.49 12.12 -7.62
N ARG A 96 20.09 11.76 -8.85
CA ARG A 96 18.68 11.50 -9.16
C ARG A 96 18.11 10.33 -8.36
N VAL A 97 18.88 9.25 -8.16
CA VAL A 97 18.46 8.12 -7.33
C VAL A 97 18.31 8.54 -5.87
N GLN A 98 19.26 9.31 -5.32
CA GLN A 98 19.15 9.85 -3.96
C GLN A 98 17.91 10.73 -3.79
N GLU A 99 17.63 11.63 -4.73
CA GLU A 99 16.44 12.50 -4.71
C GLU A 99 15.14 11.70 -4.76
N MET A 100 15.06 10.69 -5.64
CA MET A 100 13.89 9.80 -5.72
C MET A 100 13.70 9.02 -4.41
N THR A 101 14.78 8.45 -3.86
CA THR A 101 14.72 7.71 -2.60
C THR A 101 14.35 8.63 -1.44
N ALA A 102 14.88 9.85 -1.37
CA ALA A 102 14.49 10.84 -0.37
C ALA A 102 13.00 11.21 -0.48
N GLY A 103 12.45 11.29 -1.70
CA GLY A 103 11.03 11.51 -1.93
C GLY A 103 10.15 10.36 -1.41
N VAL A 104 10.60 9.11 -1.53
CA VAL A 104 9.86 7.91 -1.08
C VAL A 104 10.03 7.67 0.42
N CYS A 105 11.25 7.76 0.93
CA CYS A 105 11.61 7.45 2.32
C CYS A 105 11.29 8.59 3.30
N GLY A 106 11.16 9.81 2.78
CA GLY A 106 11.02 11.02 3.58
C GLY A 106 12.29 11.35 4.36
N LYS A 107 12.14 12.00 5.51
CA LYS A 107 13.28 12.43 6.33
C LYS A 107 13.84 11.24 7.12
N MET A 108 15.16 11.23 7.30
CA MET A 108 15.85 10.35 8.25
C MET A 108 15.93 11.06 9.60
N GLU A 109 15.33 10.46 10.63
CA GLU A 109 15.28 10.95 12.00
C GLU A 109 16.09 10.03 12.93
N PRO A 110 16.83 10.60 13.90
CA PRO A 110 17.56 9.79 14.88
C PRO A 110 16.57 9.03 15.77
N ASP A 111 16.69 7.71 15.81
CA ASP A 111 15.82 6.81 16.57
C ASP A 111 16.44 6.46 17.93
N SER A 112 17.70 6.02 17.94
CA SER A 112 18.41 5.71 19.18
C SER A 112 19.93 5.86 19.02
N MET A 113 20.61 6.11 20.15
CA MET A 113 22.07 6.05 20.22
C MET A 113 22.46 4.68 20.77
N GLN A 114 23.28 3.95 20.02
CA GLN A 114 23.81 2.65 20.44
C GLN A 114 25.33 2.72 20.59
N THR A 115 25.86 1.93 21.50
CA THR A 115 27.31 1.75 21.63
C THR A 115 27.71 0.45 20.94
N VAL A 116 28.69 0.52 20.04
CA VAL A 116 29.25 -0.61 19.30
C VAL A 116 30.68 -0.80 19.74
N THR A 117 31.05 -2.02 20.14
CA THR A 117 32.44 -2.34 20.45
C THR A 117 33.17 -2.70 19.16
N ASN A 118 34.23 -1.95 18.83
CA ASN A 118 35.05 -2.25 17.66
C ASN A 118 35.86 -3.54 17.88
N PRO A 119 35.75 -4.55 17.00
CA PRO A 119 36.43 -5.83 17.18
C PRO A 119 37.96 -5.75 17.13
N LEU A 120 38.53 -4.73 16.48
CA LEU A 120 39.97 -4.59 16.30
C LEU A 120 40.65 -3.79 17.44
N GLY A 121 39.91 -2.88 18.08
CA GLY A 121 40.47 -1.97 19.08
C GLY A 121 39.93 -2.15 20.49
N GLY A 122 38.82 -2.87 20.68
CA GLY A 122 38.12 -2.95 21.96
C GLY A 122 37.54 -1.61 22.45
N PHE A 123 37.62 -0.54 21.63
CA PHE A 123 37.03 0.75 21.93
C PHE A 123 35.53 0.73 21.68
N GLU A 124 34.81 1.45 22.53
CA GLU A 124 33.38 1.68 22.41
C GLU A 124 33.10 2.92 21.55
N GLU A 125 32.43 2.72 20.42
CA GLU A 125 32.00 3.78 19.51
C GLU A 125 30.50 4.03 19.67
N ARG A 126 30.08 5.29 19.80
CA ARG A 126 28.66 5.64 19.88
C ARG A 126 28.15 5.97 18.50
N VAL A 127 27.24 5.13 17.99
CA VAL A 127 26.61 5.30 16.69
C VAL A 127 25.17 5.75 16.87
N ILE A 128 24.74 6.70 16.05
CA ILE A 128 23.34 7.13 15.99
C ILE A 128 22.64 6.25 14.96
N ILE A 129 21.64 5.51 15.40
CA ILE A 129 20.72 4.78 14.52
C ILE A 129 19.66 5.76 14.05
N VAL A 130 19.47 5.82 12.74
CA VAL A 130 18.43 6.63 12.12
C VAL A 130 17.34 5.75 11.54
N THR A 131 16.12 6.25 11.55
CA THR A 131 14.98 5.62 10.86
C THR A 131 14.33 6.62 9.92
N SER A 132 13.82 6.12 8.80
CA SER A 132 13.12 6.92 7.81
C SER A 132 11.68 7.11 8.26
N THR A 133 11.16 8.33 8.15
CA THR A 133 9.76 8.67 8.43
C THR A 133 8.75 7.76 7.72
N ALA A 134 9.02 7.31 6.48
CA ALA A 134 8.16 6.36 5.77
C ALA A 134 8.06 5.01 6.49
N TRP A 135 9.20 4.45 6.89
CA TRP A 135 9.26 3.21 7.68
C TRP A 135 8.55 3.38 9.04
N GLN A 136 8.80 4.50 9.72
CA GLN A 136 8.20 4.79 11.01
C GLN A 136 6.67 4.89 10.91
N LYS A 137 6.14 5.62 9.92
CA LYS A 137 4.69 5.71 9.64
C LYS A 137 4.08 4.32 9.42
N LEU A 138 4.75 3.47 8.66
CA LEU A 138 4.25 2.14 8.35
C LEU A 138 4.26 1.21 9.57
N ARG A 139 5.36 1.19 10.32
CA ARG A 139 5.52 0.36 11.52
C ARG A 139 4.60 0.81 12.65
N ASP A 140 4.59 2.11 12.94
CA ASP A 140 3.99 2.66 14.15
C ASP A 140 2.52 3.04 13.97
N ILE A 141 2.02 3.12 12.73
CA ILE A 141 0.62 3.41 12.42
C ILE A 141 -0.02 2.22 11.71
N ILE A 142 0.40 1.92 10.48
CA ILE A 142 -0.34 1.04 9.56
C ILE A 142 -0.31 -0.42 10.04
N LEU A 143 0.83 -0.92 10.52
CA LEU A 143 0.96 -2.31 10.97
C LEU A 143 0.44 -2.55 12.38
N THR A 144 -0.05 -1.52 13.07
CA THR A 144 -0.57 -1.68 14.43
C THR A 144 -1.93 -2.38 14.45
N PRO A 145 -2.22 -3.21 15.46
CA PRO A 145 -3.51 -3.88 15.59
C PRO A 145 -4.66 -2.88 15.75
N ILE A 146 -4.39 -1.70 16.32
CA ILE A 146 -5.39 -0.63 16.48
C ILE A 146 -5.82 -0.12 15.10
N TYR A 147 -4.87 0.20 14.22
CA TYR A 147 -5.17 0.65 12.86
C TYR A 147 -5.89 -0.43 12.06
N ILE A 148 -5.41 -1.69 12.12
CA ILE A 148 -6.02 -2.85 11.46
C ILE A 148 -7.48 -3.01 11.90
N SER A 149 -7.74 -2.92 13.21
CA SER A 149 -9.10 -3.03 13.76
C SER A 149 -9.99 -1.89 13.27
N PHE A 150 -9.47 -0.66 13.29
CA PHE A 150 -10.22 0.51 12.83
C PHE A 150 -10.55 0.43 11.32
N LEU A 151 -9.58 0.06 10.48
CA LEU A 151 -9.80 -0.19 9.05
C LEU A 151 -10.83 -1.30 8.82
N THR A 152 -10.78 -2.38 9.60
CA THR A 152 -11.75 -3.48 9.51
C THR A 152 -13.17 -3.00 9.83
N LEU A 153 -13.34 -2.16 10.86
CA LEU A 153 -14.65 -1.59 11.18
C LEU A 153 -15.19 -0.71 10.04
N ILE A 154 -14.35 0.14 9.47
CA ILE A 154 -14.74 0.99 8.32
C ILE A 154 -15.10 0.14 7.10
N LEU A 155 -14.35 -0.94 6.83
CA LEU A 155 -14.67 -1.88 5.75
C LEU A 155 -15.97 -2.63 6.01
N ILE A 156 -16.28 -3.02 7.25
CA ILE A 156 -17.56 -3.64 7.60
C ILE A 156 -18.70 -2.66 7.29
N LEU A 157 -18.59 -1.40 7.74
CA LEU A 157 -19.61 -0.38 7.46
C LEU A 157 -19.79 -0.16 5.96
N TRP A 158 -18.69 -0.13 5.20
CA TRP A 158 -18.73 -0.04 3.75
C TRP A 158 -19.45 -1.22 3.09
N HIS A 159 -19.10 -2.45 3.47
CA HIS A 159 -19.73 -3.65 2.93
C HIS A 159 -21.20 -3.79 3.36
N VAL A 160 -21.59 -3.33 4.55
CA VAL A 160 -23.01 -3.27 4.96
C VAL A 160 -23.78 -2.30 4.06
N ALA A 161 -23.23 -1.10 3.81
CA ALA A 161 -23.87 -0.13 2.91
C ALA A 161 -24.02 -0.69 1.49
N MET A 162 -22.98 -1.35 0.97
CA MET A 162 -23.05 -1.99 -0.35
C MET A 162 -23.95 -3.23 -0.39
N LEU A 163 -24.10 -3.95 0.73
CA LEU A 163 -24.96 -5.12 0.80
C LEU A 163 -26.43 -4.75 0.57
N ASP A 164 -26.89 -3.61 1.08
CA ASP A 164 -28.24 -3.13 0.86
C ASP A 164 -28.52 -2.89 -0.64
N GLU A 165 -27.56 -2.30 -1.33
CA GLU A 165 -27.60 -2.09 -2.78
C GLU A 165 -27.59 -3.41 -3.56
N VAL A 166 -26.73 -4.36 -3.16
CA VAL A 166 -26.69 -5.70 -3.76
C VAL A 166 -28.00 -6.44 -3.53
N HIS A 167 -28.55 -6.39 -2.31
CA HIS A 167 -29.78 -7.07 -1.94
C HIS A 167 -30.97 -6.53 -2.74
N THR A 168 -31.11 -5.21 -2.82
CA THR A 168 -32.13 -4.55 -3.64
C THR A 168 -32.00 -4.94 -5.11
N THR A 169 -30.78 -4.95 -5.65
CA THR A 169 -30.49 -5.35 -7.03
C THR A 169 -30.84 -6.82 -7.28
N LEU A 170 -30.54 -7.72 -6.33
CA LEU A 170 -30.86 -9.14 -6.43
C LEU A 170 -32.36 -9.42 -6.39
N ILE A 171 -33.13 -8.70 -5.55
CA ILE A 171 -34.60 -8.80 -5.53
C ILE A 171 -35.17 -8.46 -6.91
N TRP A 172 -34.69 -7.38 -7.54
CA TRP A 172 -35.13 -7.00 -8.88
C TRP A 172 -34.71 -8.01 -9.95
N TRP A 173 -33.52 -8.62 -9.84
CA TRP A 173 -33.13 -9.70 -10.76
C TRP A 173 -34.06 -10.90 -10.63
N ASN A 174 -34.36 -11.34 -9.41
CA ASN A 174 -35.29 -12.44 -9.15
C ASN A 174 -36.68 -12.12 -9.74
N PHE A 175 -37.19 -10.91 -9.51
CA PHE A 175 -38.47 -10.47 -10.09
C PHE A 175 -38.48 -10.56 -11.61
N LEU A 176 -37.43 -10.05 -12.29
CA LEU A 176 -37.37 -10.09 -13.75
C LEU A 176 -37.22 -11.53 -14.29
N ILE A 177 -36.47 -12.38 -13.59
CA ILE A 177 -36.29 -13.79 -13.94
C ILE A 177 -37.61 -14.55 -13.81
N ASP A 178 -38.31 -14.38 -12.70
CA ASP A 178 -39.61 -15.03 -12.46
C ASP A 178 -40.63 -14.62 -13.52
N ASN A 179 -40.75 -13.32 -13.82
CA ASN A 179 -41.65 -12.82 -14.86
C ASN A 179 -41.23 -13.24 -16.28
N TRP A 180 -39.94 -13.44 -16.53
CA TRP A 180 -39.46 -13.91 -17.83
C TRP A 180 -39.89 -15.35 -18.12
N PHE A 181 -39.83 -16.20 -17.10
CA PHE A 181 -40.18 -17.61 -17.17
C PHE A 181 -41.65 -17.91 -16.91
N ALA A 182 -42.38 -17.01 -16.26
CA ALA A 182 -43.84 -17.10 -16.14
C ALA A 182 -44.44 -17.26 -17.55
N LYS A 183 -45.13 -18.39 -17.78
CA LYS A 183 -45.94 -18.56 -18.98
C LYS A 183 -47.10 -17.58 -18.86
N ALA A 184 -47.35 -16.79 -19.90
CA ALA A 184 -48.60 -16.07 -20.03
C ALA A 184 -49.70 -17.12 -20.21
N GLU A 185 -50.25 -17.60 -19.10
CA GLU A 185 -51.33 -18.60 -19.09
C GLU A 185 -52.64 -18.00 -19.61
N ASP A 186 -52.75 -16.67 -19.65
CA ASP A 186 -53.90 -15.98 -20.24
C ASP A 186 -53.48 -14.71 -21.01
N PRO A 187 -53.62 -14.67 -22.35
CA PRO A 187 -53.34 -13.47 -23.14
C PRO A 187 -54.32 -12.30 -22.87
N GLU A 188 -55.41 -12.51 -22.13
CA GLU A 188 -56.40 -11.46 -21.81
C GLU A 188 -56.15 -10.73 -20.47
N GLN A 189 -55.16 -11.14 -19.67
CA GLN A 189 -54.90 -10.44 -18.40
C GLN A 189 -54.39 -9.01 -18.65
N PRO A 190 -55.06 -7.98 -18.07
CA PRO A 190 -54.64 -6.60 -18.22
C PRO A 190 -53.27 -6.36 -17.56
N VAL A 191 -52.39 -5.64 -18.26
CA VAL A 191 -51.04 -5.29 -17.80
C VAL A 191 -51.07 -4.35 -16.58
N LEU A 192 -52.14 -3.57 -16.43
CA LEU A 192 -52.34 -2.62 -15.34
C LEU A 192 -53.78 -2.70 -14.86
N THR A 193 -53.96 -3.06 -13.59
CA THR A 193 -55.24 -2.94 -12.88
C THR A 193 -55.12 -1.75 -11.93
N SER A 194 -55.82 -0.67 -12.27
CA SER A 194 -55.97 0.47 -11.38
C SER A 194 -57.16 0.19 -10.47
N THR A 195 -56.88 -0.11 -9.21
CA THR A 195 -57.89 -0.07 -8.13
C THR A 195 -57.89 1.37 -7.59
N ASP A 196 -59.02 1.88 -7.08
CA ASP A 196 -59.23 3.31 -6.77
C ASP A 196 -58.10 3.96 -5.90
N ASP A 197 -57.36 3.17 -5.12
CA ASP A 197 -56.24 3.63 -4.27
C ASP A 197 -54.87 2.99 -4.58
N SER A 198 -54.77 2.03 -5.51
CA SER A 198 -53.51 1.34 -5.81
C SER A 198 -53.38 0.94 -7.27
N ILE A 199 -52.19 1.17 -7.83
CA ILE A 199 -51.84 0.66 -9.15
C ILE A 199 -51.15 -0.70 -8.95
N GLU A 200 -51.81 -1.77 -9.38
CA GLU A 200 -51.23 -3.11 -9.43
C GLU A 200 -50.67 -3.37 -10.83
N VAL A 201 -49.38 -3.70 -10.88
CA VAL A 201 -48.69 -4.07 -12.11
C VAL A 201 -48.84 -5.57 -12.29
N GLY A 202 -49.53 -5.97 -13.36
CA GLY A 202 -49.68 -7.38 -13.74
C GLY A 202 -48.45 -7.92 -14.45
N ILE A 203 -48.67 -8.80 -15.43
CA ILE A 203 -47.60 -9.46 -16.19
C ILE A 203 -46.88 -8.43 -17.09
N LEU A 204 -45.55 -8.35 -16.94
CA LEU A 204 -44.71 -7.48 -17.79
C LEU A 204 -44.37 -8.16 -19.13
N PRO A 205 -44.58 -7.51 -20.28
CA PRO A 205 -44.18 -8.09 -21.56
C PRO A 205 -42.65 -8.24 -21.64
N ARG A 206 -42.19 -9.36 -22.23
CA ARG A 206 -40.75 -9.69 -22.35
C ARG A 206 -39.88 -8.58 -22.92
N ARG A 207 -40.40 -7.80 -23.87
CA ARG A 207 -39.66 -6.65 -24.44
C ARG A 207 -39.35 -5.59 -23.39
N TYR A 208 -40.29 -5.28 -22.49
CA TYR A 208 -40.06 -4.35 -21.39
C TYR A 208 -39.08 -4.93 -20.37
N ILE A 209 -39.18 -6.22 -20.05
CA ILE A 209 -38.21 -6.90 -19.17
C ILE A 209 -36.79 -6.77 -19.73
N CYS A 210 -36.59 -7.04 -21.03
CA CYS A 210 -35.28 -6.88 -21.67
C CYS A 210 -34.76 -5.44 -21.59
N ILE A 211 -35.63 -4.45 -21.84
CA ILE A 211 -35.25 -3.03 -21.75
C ILE A 211 -34.85 -2.68 -20.32
N VAL A 212 -35.68 -2.99 -19.32
CA VAL A 212 -35.40 -2.71 -17.90
C VAL A 212 -34.13 -3.42 -17.43
N ALA A 213 -33.95 -4.69 -17.79
CA ALA A 213 -32.74 -5.44 -17.46
C ALA A 213 -31.49 -4.78 -18.06
N LEU A 214 -31.53 -4.42 -19.35
CA LEU A 214 -30.36 -3.90 -20.06
C LEU A 214 -30.05 -2.44 -19.72
N THR A 215 -31.06 -1.57 -19.58
CA THR A 215 -30.85 -0.13 -19.40
C THR A 215 -30.77 0.31 -17.95
N ASN A 216 -31.24 -0.51 -17.01
CA ASN A 216 -31.26 -0.16 -15.59
C ASN A 216 -30.51 -1.20 -14.75
N LEU A 217 -31.02 -2.42 -14.69
CA LEU A 217 -30.57 -3.39 -13.70
C LEU A 217 -29.13 -3.88 -13.93
N PHE A 218 -28.76 -4.14 -15.18
CA PHE A 218 -27.40 -4.54 -15.54
C PHE A 218 -26.37 -3.43 -15.26
N PRO A 219 -26.56 -2.18 -15.75
CA PRO A 219 -25.69 -1.07 -15.36
C PRO A 219 -25.57 -0.88 -13.85
N ARG A 220 -26.69 -0.95 -13.10
CA ARG A 220 -26.69 -0.86 -11.64
C ARG A 220 -25.86 -1.97 -11.00
N THR A 221 -25.98 -3.20 -11.49
CA THR A 221 -25.19 -4.35 -11.00
C THR A 221 -23.70 -4.15 -11.25
N VAL A 222 -23.33 -3.67 -12.44
CA VAL A 222 -21.93 -3.38 -12.80
C VAL A 222 -21.38 -2.27 -11.91
N ILE A 223 -22.12 -1.16 -11.77
CA ILE A 223 -21.71 -0.03 -10.92
C ILE A 223 -21.56 -0.50 -9.46
N CYS A 224 -22.53 -1.24 -8.92
CA CYS A 224 -22.47 -1.76 -7.56
C CYS A 224 -21.24 -2.65 -7.33
N GLY A 225 -20.95 -3.58 -8.26
CA GLY A 225 -19.78 -4.45 -8.17
C GLY A 225 -18.45 -3.69 -8.28
N VAL A 226 -18.34 -2.78 -9.26
CA VAL A 226 -17.17 -1.93 -9.48
C VAL A 226 -16.92 -1.01 -8.28
N THR A 227 -17.96 -0.33 -7.80
CA THR A 227 -17.88 0.57 -6.64
C THR A 227 -17.50 -0.20 -5.38
N THR A 228 -18.10 -1.36 -5.11
CA THR A 228 -17.69 -2.21 -3.98
C THR A 228 -16.22 -2.57 -4.05
N PHE A 229 -15.73 -3.02 -5.21
CA PHE A 229 -14.35 -3.43 -5.40
C PHE A 229 -13.36 -2.26 -5.24
N PHE A 230 -13.55 -1.17 -5.99
CA PHE A 230 -12.65 -0.02 -5.93
C PHE A 230 -12.77 0.74 -4.61
N GLY A 231 -13.95 0.80 -4.00
CA GLY A 231 -14.15 1.41 -2.69
C GLY A 231 -13.41 0.67 -1.59
N SER A 232 -13.47 -0.67 -1.60
CA SER A 232 -12.68 -1.50 -0.68
C SER A 232 -11.17 -1.31 -0.88
N LEU A 233 -10.69 -1.29 -2.13
CA LEU A 233 -9.29 -1.01 -2.42
C LEU A 233 -8.87 0.40 -1.98
N PHE A 234 -9.71 1.40 -2.20
CA PHE A 234 -9.45 2.79 -1.85
C PHE A 234 -9.35 2.98 -0.33
N LEU A 235 -10.23 2.35 0.45
CA LEU A 235 -10.12 2.33 1.91
C LEU A 235 -8.84 1.64 2.39
N CYS A 236 -8.48 0.51 1.78
CA CYS A 236 -7.28 -0.23 2.12
C CYS A 236 -5.97 0.53 1.83
N GLN A 237 -5.98 1.52 0.92
CA GLN A 237 -4.80 2.33 0.58
C GLN A 237 -4.55 3.51 1.53
N ALA A 238 -5.46 3.81 2.45
CA ALA A 238 -5.24 4.87 3.43
C ALA A 238 -4.01 4.57 4.29
N GLN A 239 -3.20 5.60 4.58
CA GLN A 239 -1.97 5.47 5.36
C GLN A 239 -2.03 6.17 6.72
N SER A 240 -3.15 6.82 7.04
CA SER A 240 -3.37 7.49 8.33
C SER A 240 -4.84 7.42 8.73
N TYR A 241 -5.12 7.56 10.02
CA TYR A 241 -6.51 7.60 10.55
C TYR A 241 -7.33 8.73 9.91
N SER A 242 -6.73 9.90 9.70
CA SER A 242 -7.40 11.04 9.08
C SER A 242 -7.73 10.78 7.61
N GLU A 243 -6.79 10.19 6.85
CA GLU A 243 -7.05 9.78 5.47
C GLU A 243 -8.15 8.73 5.40
N LEU A 244 -8.13 7.74 6.29
CA LEU A 244 -9.14 6.68 6.31
C LEU A 244 -10.55 7.22 6.58
N VAL A 245 -10.70 8.14 7.54
CA VAL A 245 -11.99 8.80 7.82
C VAL A 245 -12.42 9.69 6.65
N MET A 246 -11.50 10.44 6.06
CA MET A 246 -11.82 11.29 4.90
C MET A 246 -12.27 10.45 3.70
N ASN A 247 -11.58 9.34 3.45
CA ASN A 247 -11.90 8.40 2.37
C ASN A 247 -13.26 7.74 2.60
N SER A 248 -13.58 7.33 3.82
CA SER A 248 -14.89 6.72 4.11
C SER A 248 -16.04 7.72 3.94
N LEU A 249 -15.88 8.95 4.42
CA LEU A 249 -16.87 10.02 4.22
C LEU A 249 -17.08 10.34 2.73
N ALA A 250 -16.00 10.38 1.93
CA ALA A 250 -16.09 10.60 0.50
C ALA A 250 -16.88 9.49 -0.20
N MET A 251 -16.72 8.23 0.21
CA MET A 251 -17.49 7.13 -0.36
C MET A 251 -18.98 7.17 0.02
N THR A 252 -19.30 7.50 1.27
CA THR A 252 -20.70 7.71 1.68
C THR A 252 -21.34 8.83 0.87
N PHE A 253 -20.60 9.90 0.59
CA PHE A 253 -21.07 10.98 -0.27
C PHE A 253 -21.33 10.48 -1.71
N LEU A 254 -20.46 9.66 -2.28
CA LEU A 254 -20.68 9.07 -3.61
C LEU A 254 -21.96 8.23 -3.68
N VAL A 255 -22.25 7.43 -2.65
CA VAL A 255 -23.49 6.63 -2.59
C VAL A 255 -24.72 7.53 -2.48
N THR A 256 -24.70 8.54 -1.61
CA THR A 256 -25.86 9.43 -1.41
C THR A 256 -26.11 10.43 -2.55
N ILE A 257 -25.09 10.78 -3.34
CA ILE A 257 -25.28 11.62 -4.53
C ILE A 257 -26.22 10.95 -5.53
N ASP A 258 -26.16 9.63 -5.69
CA ASP A 258 -27.02 8.92 -6.65
C ASP A 258 -28.50 9.13 -6.32
N ASP A 259 -28.86 9.00 -5.04
CA ASP A 259 -30.21 9.27 -4.55
C ASP A 259 -30.63 10.73 -4.78
N MET A 260 -29.72 11.68 -4.53
CA MET A 260 -29.99 13.10 -4.76
C MET A 260 -30.17 13.41 -6.24
N MET A 261 -29.38 12.79 -7.12
CA MET A 261 -29.52 12.94 -8.56
C MET A 261 -30.83 12.33 -9.05
N PHE A 262 -31.19 11.13 -8.60
CA PHE A 262 -32.50 10.55 -8.89
C PHE A 262 -33.64 11.47 -8.43
N ALA A 263 -33.54 12.01 -7.21
CA ALA A 263 -34.51 12.96 -6.69
C ALA A 263 -34.55 14.29 -7.47
N ALA A 264 -33.45 14.72 -8.08
CA ALA A 264 -33.43 15.94 -8.89
C ALA A 264 -33.98 15.72 -10.30
N PHE A 265 -33.68 14.59 -10.94
CA PHE A 265 -34.02 14.34 -12.35
C PHE A 265 -35.38 13.70 -12.57
N VAL A 266 -35.95 13.02 -11.57
CA VAL A 266 -37.29 12.40 -11.70
C VAL A 266 -38.38 13.46 -11.53
N PRO A 267 -39.24 13.70 -12.54
CA PRO A 267 -40.35 14.64 -12.44
C PRO A 267 -41.30 14.28 -11.29
N SER A 268 -41.79 15.29 -10.57
CA SER A 268 -42.70 15.12 -9.43
C SER A 268 -43.93 14.26 -9.74
N VAL A 269 -44.47 14.37 -10.97
CA VAL A 269 -45.58 13.53 -11.43
C VAL A 269 -45.20 12.05 -11.42
N ARG A 270 -44.03 11.68 -11.95
CA ARG A 270 -43.59 10.27 -11.95
C ARG A 270 -43.27 9.77 -10.54
N ARG A 271 -42.74 10.64 -9.67
CA ARG A 271 -42.54 10.30 -8.26
C ARG A 271 -43.87 9.96 -7.57
N ALA A 272 -44.89 10.79 -7.75
CA ALA A 272 -46.22 10.54 -7.18
C ALA A 272 -46.85 9.24 -7.71
N TRP A 273 -46.54 8.83 -8.95
CA TRP A 273 -46.96 7.53 -9.48
C TRP A 273 -46.21 6.38 -8.80
N ILE A 274 -44.89 6.50 -8.63
CA ILE A 274 -44.07 5.48 -7.95
C ILE A 274 -44.52 5.31 -6.49
N GLU A 275 -44.83 6.41 -5.79
CA GLU A 275 -45.32 6.40 -4.41
C GLU A 275 -46.71 5.74 -4.26
N ARG A 276 -47.51 5.66 -5.33
CA ARG A 276 -48.83 5.01 -5.36
C ARG A 276 -48.80 3.57 -5.87
N CYS A 277 -47.65 3.09 -6.35
CA CYS A 277 -47.52 1.70 -6.77
C CYS A 277 -47.61 0.79 -5.54
N ALA A 278 -48.46 -0.23 -5.60
CA ALA A 278 -48.49 -1.26 -4.57
C ALA A 278 -47.13 -1.98 -4.51
N PRO A 279 -46.66 -2.37 -3.31
CA PRO A 279 -45.45 -3.18 -3.18
C PRO A 279 -45.64 -4.49 -3.96
N LEU A 280 -44.64 -4.84 -4.78
CA LEU A 280 -44.67 -6.06 -5.58
C LEU A 280 -44.65 -7.29 -4.66
N SER A 281 -45.68 -8.11 -4.74
CA SER A 281 -45.76 -9.41 -4.05
C SER A 281 -44.97 -10.47 -4.84
N ILE A 282 -43.65 -10.45 -4.68
CA ILE A 282 -42.78 -11.41 -5.36
C ILE A 282 -42.79 -12.71 -4.56
N PRO A 283 -43.20 -13.87 -5.14
CA PRO A 283 -42.98 -15.15 -4.50
C PRO A 283 -41.46 -15.33 -4.39
N MET A 284 -40.92 -15.28 -3.16
CA MET A 284 -39.47 -15.37 -2.98
C MET A 284 -38.96 -16.72 -3.52
N LEU A 285 -38.19 -16.66 -4.60
CA LEU A 285 -37.29 -17.73 -5.03
C LEU A 285 -36.50 -18.23 -3.81
N GLN A 286 -36.22 -19.54 -3.73
CA GLN A 286 -35.49 -20.14 -2.60
C GLN A 286 -34.15 -19.44 -2.29
N ILE A 287 -33.50 -18.86 -3.31
CA ILE A 287 -32.27 -18.06 -3.18
C ILE A 287 -32.51 -16.79 -2.35
N GLY A 288 -33.66 -16.13 -2.53
CA GLY A 288 -34.06 -14.97 -1.74
C GLY A 288 -34.26 -15.29 -0.25
N HIS A 289 -34.66 -16.52 0.09
CA HIS A 289 -34.81 -16.93 1.49
C HIS A 289 -33.46 -17.03 2.22
N VAL A 290 -32.40 -17.44 1.52
CA VAL A 290 -31.04 -17.49 2.09
C VAL A 290 -30.48 -16.08 2.29
N CYS A 291 -30.66 -15.19 1.29
CA CYS A 291 -30.22 -13.80 1.39
C CYS A 291 -31.03 -12.97 2.39
N GLY A 292 -32.29 -13.33 2.64
CA GLY A 292 -33.16 -12.65 3.61
C GLY A 292 -32.84 -12.97 5.08
N ASN A 293 -31.92 -13.90 5.35
CA ASN A 293 -31.48 -14.18 6.71
C ASN A 293 -30.38 -13.19 7.13
N GLU A 294 -30.74 -12.28 8.05
CA GLU A 294 -29.85 -11.31 8.71
C GLU A 294 -28.51 -11.93 9.16
N LEU A 295 -28.54 -13.16 9.69
CA LEU A 295 -27.33 -13.84 10.13
C LEU A 295 -26.40 -14.20 8.96
N VAL A 296 -26.98 -14.65 7.83
CA VAL A 296 -26.21 -14.99 6.62
C VAL A 296 -25.61 -13.73 6.01
N ALA A 297 -26.38 -12.63 5.96
CA ALA A 297 -25.91 -11.32 5.55
C ALA A 297 -24.73 -10.83 6.40
N LEU A 298 -24.85 -10.90 7.72
CA LEU A 298 -23.78 -10.53 8.65
C LEU A 298 -22.53 -11.39 8.44
N VAL A 299 -22.69 -12.71 8.32
CA VAL A 299 -21.56 -13.63 8.06
C VAL A 299 -20.90 -13.30 6.72
N ALA A 300 -21.68 -13.04 5.67
CA ALA A 300 -21.16 -12.66 4.35
C ALA A 300 -20.33 -11.37 4.42
N VAL A 301 -20.80 -10.35 5.13
CA VAL A 301 -20.06 -9.09 5.34
C VAL A 301 -18.76 -9.32 6.10
N MET A 302 -18.78 -10.14 7.15
CA MET A 302 -17.59 -10.46 7.93
C MET A 302 -16.56 -11.24 7.09
N VAL A 303 -17.01 -12.21 6.29
CA VAL A 303 -16.14 -12.97 5.38
C VAL A 303 -15.57 -12.06 4.29
N ALA A 304 -16.38 -11.20 3.67
CA ALA A 304 -15.93 -10.27 2.63
C ALA A 304 -14.91 -9.25 3.17
N SER A 305 -15.17 -8.69 4.35
CA SER A 305 -14.25 -7.75 5.02
C SER A 305 -12.95 -8.45 5.42
N GLY A 306 -13.04 -9.66 5.98
CA GLY A 306 -11.88 -10.48 6.34
C GLY A 306 -11.03 -10.87 5.12
N ALA A 307 -11.67 -11.26 4.01
CA ALA A 307 -10.99 -11.58 2.76
C ALA A 307 -10.29 -10.34 2.16
N THR A 308 -10.98 -9.19 2.16
CA THR A 308 -10.41 -7.92 1.70
C THR A 308 -9.19 -7.52 2.53
N MET A 309 -9.28 -7.63 3.86
CA MET A 309 -8.16 -7.38 4.78
C MET A 309 -7.01 -8.35 4.52
N TRP A 310 -7.30 -9.65 4.37
CA TRP A 310 -6.29 -10.66 4.09
C TRP A 310 -5.53 -10.35 2.80
N ILE A 311 -6.24 -10.03 1.72
CA ILE A 311 -5.65 -9.66 0.43
C ILE A 311 -4.85 -8.36 0.59
N SER A 312 -5.41 -7.32 1.20
CA SER A 312 -4.71 -6.03 1.37
C SER A 312 -3.42 -6.12 2.18
N TYR A 313 -3.28 -7.09 3.09
CA TYR A 313 -2.07 -7.23 3.91
C TYR A 313 -1.08 -8.25 3.35
N ASN A 314 -1.56 -9.32 2.73
CA ASN A 314 -0.72 -10.46 2.34
C ASN A 314 -0.53 -10.59 0.82
N HIS A 315 -1.09 -9.70 0.00
CA HIS A 315 -0.85 -9.76 -1.44
C HIS A 315 0.64 -9.54 -1.76
N PRO A 316 1.27 -10.39 -2.59
CA PRO A 316 2.71 -10.37 -2.79
C PRO A 316 3.25 -9.07 -3.41
N TYR A 317 2.44 -8.36 -4.20
CA TYR A 317 2.91 -7.19 -4.95
C TYR A 317 2.52 -5.83 -4.34
N TYR A 318 1.45 -5.78 -3.57
CA TYR A 318 0.89 -4.53 -3.05
C TYR A 318 0.38 -4.64 -1.62
N GLY A 319 0.59 -5.80 -0.98
CA GLY A 319 0.20 -6.01 0.40
C GLY A 319 1.02 -5.10 1.33
N HIS A 320 0.39 -4.58 2.38
CA HIS A 320 1.06 -3.72 3.36
C HIS A 320 2.32 -4.35 3.96
N ARG A 321 2.34 -5.68 4.14
CA ARG A 321 3.52 -6.40 4.65
C ARG A 321 4.68 -6.42 3.67
N GLU A 322 4.40 -6.65 2.39
CA GLU A 322 5.46 -6.64 1.36
C GLU A 322 5.95 -5.22 1.08
N ASN A 323 5.04 -4.23 1.04
CA ASN A 323 5.40 -2.82 1.01
C ASN A 323 6.30 -2.43 2.19
N ALA A 324 6.06 -3.01 3.37
CA ALA A 324 6.93 -2.81 4.53
C ALA A 324 8.32 -3.39 4.33
N ARG A 325 8.44 -4.57 3.76
CA ARG A 325 9.74 -5.15 3.40
C ARG A 325 10.46 -4.31 2.34
N TYR A 326 9.74 -3.84 1.32
CA TYR A 326 10.32 -2.98 0.28
C TYR A 326 10.78 -1.64 0.83
N ILE A 327 9.99 -0.96 1.66
CA ILE A 327 10.37 0.31 2.30
C ILE A 327 11.53 0.09 3.27
N ARG A 328 11.53 -1.00 4.05
CA ARG A 328 12.66 -1.34 4.94
C ARG A 328 13.94 -1.58 4.13
N CYS A 329 13.88 -2.34 3.04
CA CYS A 329 15.06 -2.54 2.20
C CYS A 329 15.51 -1.25 1.52
N LEU A 330 14.60 -0.49 0.90
CA LEU A 330 14.93 0.71 0.16
C LEU A 330 15.45 1.83 1.07
N CYS A 331 14.81 2.05 2.22
CA CYS A 331 15.06 3.20 3.09
C CYS A 331 16.00 2.90 4.25
N GLN A 332 16.06 1.66 4.72
CA GLN A 332 16.92 1.25 5.84
C GLN A 332 18.08 0.35 5.40
N VAL A 333 18.11 -0.06 4.13
CA VAL A 333 19.10 -1.01 3.59
C VAL A 333 19.18 -2.24 4.49
N GLU A 334 18.01 -2.81 4.77
CA GLU A 334 17.83 -3.89 5.75
C GLU A 334 16.82 -4.92 5.26
N GLY A 335 17.01 -6.18 5.67
CA GLY A 335 16.09 -7.29 5.43
C GLY A 335 16.77 -8.46 4.74
N VAL A 336 16.20 -9.65 4.90
CA VAL A 336 16.77 -10.90 4.35
C VAL A 336 16.77 -10.92 2.83
N ASP A 337 15.72 -10.38 2.21
CA ASP A 337 15.58 -10.29 0.75
C ASP A 337 16.18 -8.99 0.19
N CYS A 338 16.89 -8.21 1.01
CA CYS A 338 17.42 -6.93 0.59
C CYS A 338 18.80 -7.09 -0.06
N TRP A 339 18.84 -7.00 -1.39
CA TRP A 339 20.09 -7.15 -2.15
C TRP A 339 21.19 -6.18 -1.70
N ALA A 340 20.84 -4.93 -1.39
CA ALA A 340 21.79 -3.93 -0.91
C ALA A 340 22.35 -4.30 0.47
N ALA A 341 21.53 -4.79 1.38
CA ALA A 341 21.97 -5.28 2.69
C ALA A 341 22.91 -6.49 2.57
N TRP A 342 22.58 -7.42 1.67
CA TRP A 342 23.40 -8.59 1.37
C TRP A 342 24.76 -8.17 0.78
N ARG A 343 24.75 -7.23 -0.17
CA ARG A 343 25.97 -6.76 -0.84
C ARG A 343 26.92 -6.00 0.11
N LEU A 344 26.36 -5.31 1.09
CA LEU A 344 27.11 -4.62 2.15
C LEU A 344 27.64 -5.56 3.24
N GLY A 345 27.37 -6.87 3.17
CA GLY A 345 27.85 -7.82 4.18
C GLY A 345 27.13 -7.72 5.54
N GLY A 346 26.04 -6.94 5.65
CA GLY A 346 25.27 -6.78 6.88
C GLY A 346 24.36 -7.95 7.23
N TYR A 347 24.14 -8.87 6.29
CA TYR A 347 23.16 -9.96 6.42
C TYR A 347 23.41 -10.83 7.66
N SER A 348 24.66 -11.26 7.89
CA SER A 348 25.01 -12.18 8.98
C SER A 348 24.82 -11.57 10.37
N ALA A 349 24.91 -10.24 10.50
CA ALA A 349 24.70 -9.56 11.78
C ALA A 349 23.20 -9.36 12.11
N VAL A 350 22.35 -9.25 11.09
CA VAL A 350 20.90 -9.12 11.26
C VAL A 350 20.28 -10.45 11.70
N GLU A 351 20.72 -11.58 11.12
CA GLU A 351 20.22 -12.92 11.47
C GLU A 351 20.59 -13.32 12.91
N ALA A 352 21.73 -12.84 13.43
CA ALA A 352 22.19 -13.14 14.79
C ALA A 352 21.48 -12.35 15.90
N ASN A 353 20.69 -11.32 15.58
CA ASN A 353 20.09 -10.44 16.58
C ASN A 353 18.56 -10.64 16.70
N PRO A 354 18.06 -11.26 17.79
CA PRO A 354 16.65 -11.60 17.96
C PRO A 354 15.72 -10.39 18.13
N ARG A 355 16.25 -9.16 18.23
CA ARG A 355 15.41 -7.94 18.20
C ARG A 355 14.94 -7.58 16.78
N PHE A 356 15.54 -8.14 15.75
CA PHE A 356 15.25 -7.82 14.35
C PHE A 356 14.60 -8.96 13.55
N ALA A 357 14.56 -10.16 14.12
CA ALA A 357 13.75 -11.31 13.69
C ALA A 357 12.33 -11.20 14.27
#